data_AF-A0A3M3ZZX5-F1
#
_entry.id   AF-A0A3M3ZZX5-F1
#
_cell.length_a   1.000
_cell.length_b   1.000
_cell.length_c   1.000
_cell.angle_alpha   90.00
_cell.angle_beta   90.00
_cell.angle_gamma   90.00
#
_symmetry.space_group_name_H-M   'P 1'
#
loop_
_entity.id
_entity.type
_entity.pdbx_description
1 polymer ?
#
loop_
_entity_poly.entity_id
_entity_poly.type
_entity_poly.pdbx_seq_one_letter_code
_entity_poly.pdbx_strand_id
1 'polypeptide(L)' 'MRLVKQLLPLALVAAFSSTSQAAPTVSIYNWTDYIGETTLADFQAKTGIQPVYDVFDSNETL' A
#
# COMPACT_ATOMS: atom_id res chain seq x y z
N MET A 1 -37.11 -10.76 -25.02
CA MET A 1 -36.64 -11.63 -23.90
C MET A 1 -35.23 -12.22 -24.11
N ARG A 2 -34.78 -12.52 -25.35
CA ARG A 2 -33.44 -13.05 -25.61
C ARG A 2 -32.30 -12.05 -25.31
N LEU A 3 -32.44 -10.78 -25.69
CA LEU A 3 -31.45 -9.73 -25.42
C LEU A 3 -31.20 -9.51 -23.90
N VAL A 4 -32.26 -9.50 -23.08
CA VAL A 4 -32.15 -9.32 -21.62
C VAL A 4 -31.42 -10.48 -20.95
N LYS A 5 -31.62 -11.72 -21.44
CA LYS A 5 -30.88 -12.91 -20.97
C LYS A 5 -29.39 -12.89 -21.34
N GLN A 6 -29.02 -12.23 -22.45
CA GLN A 6 -27.62 -12.10 -22.89
C GLN A 6 -26.87 -10.96 -22.19
N LEU A 7 -27.58 -9.95 -21.67
CA LEU A 7 -27.00 -8.83 -20.92
C LEU A 7 -26.70 -9.17 -19.45
N LEU A 8 -27.41 -10.15 -18.89
CA LEU A 8 -27.26 -10.60 -17.50
C LEU A 8 -25.83 -11.10 -17.14
N PRO A 9 -25.14 -11.92 -17.95
CA PRO A 9 -23.77 -12.34 -17.65
C PRO A 9 -22.73 -11.21 -17.78
N LEU A 10 -22.96 -10.22 -18.66
CA LEU A 10 -22.03 -9.11 -18.86
C LEU A 10 -22.03 -8.13 -17.67
N ALA A 11 -23.20 -7.90 -17.08
CA ALA A 11 -23.33 -7.09 -15.87
C ALA A 11 -22.67 -7.75 -14.65
N LEU A 12 -22.65 -9.10 -14.60
CA LEU A 12 -22.03 -9.84 -13.51
C LEU A 12 -20.50 -9.74 -13.53
N VAL A 13 -19.87 -9.78 -14.71
CA VAL A 13 -18.39 -9.65 -14.84
C VAL A 13 -17.91 -8.25 -14.47
N ALA A 14 -18.67 -7.20 -14.81
CA ALA A 14 -18.35 -5.82 -14.43
C ALA A 14 -18.44 -5.60 -12.90
N ALA A 15 -19.34 -6.29 -12.21
CA ALA A 15 -19.52 -6.16 -10.76
C ALA A 15 -18.38 -6.79 -9.93
N PHE A 16 -17.62 -7.74 -10.50
CA PHE A 16 -16.47 -8.37 -9.84
C PHE A 16 -15.12 -7.76 -10.24
N SER A 17 -15.13 -6.68 -11.02
CA SER A 17 -13.92 -5.98 -11.46
C SER A 17 -13.44 -4.99 -10.38
N SER A 18 -13.32 -5.42 -9.13
CA SER A 18 -12.65 -4.62 -8.11
C SER A 18 -11.14 -4.74 -8.31
N THR A 19 -10.53 -3.70 -8.86
CA THR A 19 -9.07 -3.58 -8.95
C THR A 19 -8.51 -3.44 -7.54
N SER A 20 -7.96 -4.53 -6.99
CA SER A 20 -7.18 -4.47 -5.74
C SER A 20 -5.90 -3.70 -6.01
N GLN A 21 -5.88 -2.40 -5.71
CA GLN A 21 -4.68 -1.59 -5.76
C GLN A 21 -3.96 -1.73 -4.43
N ALA A 22 -2.70 -2.20 -4.46
CA ALA A 22 -1.89 -2.29 -3.26
C ALA A 22 -1.76 -0.90 -2.61
N ALA A 23 -1.82 -0.84 -1.29
CA ALA A 23 -1.54 0.39 -0.57
C ALA A 23 -0.11 0.84 -0.88
N PRO A 24 0.14 2.14 -1.09
CA PRO A 24 1.48 2.63 -1.38
C PRO A 24 2.39 2.42 -0.18
N THR A 25 3.58 1.85 -0.39
CA THR A 25 4.59 1.60 0.64
C THR A 25 5.91 2.26 0.29
N VAL A 26 6.70 2.62 1.30
CA VAL A 26 8.10 3.05 1.14
C VAL A 26 8.99 2.28 2.11
N SER A 27 10.08 1.69 1.61
CA SER A 27 11.09 1.03 2.43
C SER A 27 12.20 2.01 2.79
N ILE A 28 12.49 2.12 4.09
CA ILE A 28 13.45 3.06 4.66
C ILE A 28 14.43 2.25 5.49
N TYR A 29 15.72 2.46 5.25
CA TYR A 29 16.80 1.91 6.05
C TYR A 29 17.62 3.05 6.63
N ASN A 30 17.69 3.16 7.95
CA ASN A 30 18.29 4.31 8.64
C ASN A 30 19.08 3.88 9.88
N TRP A 31 19.87 4.78 10.44
CA TRP A 31 20.59 4.54 11.68
C TRP A 31 19.64 4.30 12.85
N THR A 32 20.04 3.40 13.75
CA THR A 32 19.36 3.13 15.02
C THR A 32 19.24 4.43 15.83
N ASP A 33 18.08 4.65 16.46
CA ASP A 33 17.74 5.83 17.26
C ASP A 33 17.84 7.20 16.53
N TYR A 34 17.90 7.21 15.20
CA TYR A 34 18.05 8.43 14.39
C TYR A 34 16.75 8.93 13.77
N ILE A 35 15.64 8.82 14.50
CA ILE A 35 14.31 9.28 14.08
C ILE A 35 13.47 9.72 15.29
N GLY A 36 12.63 10.75 15.12
CA GLY A 36 11.73 11.19 16.18
C GLY A 36 10.56 10.23 16.38
N GLU A 37 10.10 10.06 17.63
CA GLU A 37 9.12 9.05 18.05
C GLU A 37 7.83 9.02 17.21
N THR A 38 7.34 10.17 16.76
CA THR A 38 6.07 10.27 16.00
C THR A 38 6.26 10.31 14.48
N THR A 39 7.50 10.40 13.98
CA THR A 39 7.80 10.77 12.60
C THR A 39 7.13 9.84 11.57
N LEU A 40 7.20 8.53 11.79
CA LEU A 40 6.61 7.54 10.88
C LEU A 40 5.08 7.61 10.89
N ALA A 41 4.48 7.77 12.06
CA ALA A 41 3.02 7.88 12.20
C ALA A 41 2.51 9.17 11.54
N ASP A 42 3.18 10.30 11.77
CA ASP A 42 2.83 11.58 11.16
C ASP A 42 3.02 11.55 9.64
N PHE A 43 4.07 10.89 9.14
CA PHE A 43 4.29 10.68 7.71
C PHE A 43 3.16 9.87 7.07
N GLN A 44 2.78 8.73 7.67
CA GLN A 44 1.71 7.89 7.17
C GLN A 44 0.36 8.63 7.19
N ALA A 45 0.07 9.37 8.25
CA ALA A 45 -1.16 10.16 8.37
C ALA A 45 -1.27 11.27 7.30
N LYS A 46 -0.15 11.92 6.96
CA LYS A 46 -0.12 13.01 5.97
C LYS A 46 -0.13 12.53 4.52
N THR A 47 0.48 11.38 4.25
CA THR A 47 0.72 10.93 2.86
C THR A 47 -0.14 9.75 2.44
N GLY A 48 -0.67 8.97 3.40
CA GLY A 48 -1.30 7.69 3.13
C GLY A 48 -0.32 6.58 2.73
N ILE A 49 0.99 6.85 2.72
CA ILE A 49 2.03 5.86 2.39
C ILE A 49 2.42 5.11 3.65
N GLN A 50 2.43 3.78 3.59
CA GLN A 50 2.90 2.94 4.68
C GLN A 50 4.44 2.88 4.67
N PRO A 51 5.13 3.44 5.69
CA PRO A 51 6.55 3.22 5.84
C PRO A 51 6.82 1.79 6.32
N VAL A 52 7.86 1.17 5.74
CA VAL A 52 8.53 -0.05 6.23
C VAL A 52 9.91 0.41 6.68
N TYR A 53 10.21 0.30 7.97
CA TYR A 53 11.39 0.92 8.57
C TYR A 53 12.28 -0.13 9.25
N ASP A 54 13.48 -0.29 8.71
CA ASP A 54 14.54 -1.13 9.26
C ASP A 54 15.72 -0.26 9.69
N VAL A 55 16.55 -0.78 10.59
CA VAL A 55 17.68 -0.03 11.17
C VAL A 55 19.02 -0.72 11.02
N PHE A 56 20.09 0.08 11.00
CA PHE A 56 21.48 -0.35 11.11
C PHE A 56 22.25 0.42 12.18
N ASP A 57 23.38 -0.14 12.61
CA ASP A 57 24.30 0.43 13.60
C ASP A 57 25.74 0.61 13.05
N SER A 58 26.01 0.17 11.81
CA SER A 58 27.30 0.29 11.12
C SER A 58 27.11 0.30 9.60
N ASN A 59 28.02 0.97 8.87
CA ASN A 59 27.99 1.00 7.39
C ASN A 59 28.43 -0.32 6.76
N GLU A 60 29.15 -1.14 7.52
CA GLU A 60 29.77 -2.39 7.08
C GLU A 60 28.82 -3.59 7.26
N THR A 61 27.68 -3.40 7.92
CA THR A 61 26.70 -4.44 8.22
C THR A 61 25.58 -4.39 7.19
N LEU A 62 25.86 -4.87 5.97
CA LEU A 62 24.90 -5.02 4.87
C LEU A 62 25.17 -6.28 4.05
#